data_AF-A0A7V1Z5I0-F1
#
_entry.id   AF-A0A7V1Z5I0-F1
#
_cell.length_a   1.000
_cell.length_b   1.000
_cell.length_c   1.000
_cell.angle_alpha   90.00
_cell.angle_beta   90.00
_cell.angle_gamma   90.00
#
_symmetry.space_group_name_H-M   'P 1'
#
loop_
_entity.id
_entity.type
_entity.pdbx_description
1 polymer ?
#
loop_
_entity_poly.entity_id
_entity_poly.type
_entity_poly.pdbx_seq_one_letter_code
_entity_poly.pdbx_strand_id
1 'polypeptide(L)'
;MIRVRCPGCQRPVEFDNDRAGKPVHCPECGKGFRLPSIRPSKTAVKPGEPVLEKRDKASQGGPPIAVKQDEWGDRSPYAVQHDPGPQKKEEEERRVSELVRRAERLKARERALATVDKPGFFYKALAFYCAVITVIAFLVLSGDAVLAAFKRKMHAEEIARQNADAFRQGGAPAAGKERDWPLSTTERIFGEKTPYVVVQLALVASTAVNLVLLGIVITGAEKFRKFDSYNWVVAGCIVGTLVGLASSVAPVSLFYQIMNDSGMDVYQYLGKFLGGLLTLPFPLMGLASLLVLALASRKDIKREFYWRPGQPITDTDEEEEAEEDDEEDDDDEEEED
;
A
#
# COMPACT_ATOMS: atom_id res chain seq x y z
N MET A 1 -41.98 -10.81 -5.40
CA MET A 1 -41.92 -9.54 -4.65
C MET A 1 -40.57 -9.46 -3.97
N ILE A 2 -39.94 -8.29 -4.02
CA ILE A 2 -38.65 -8.01 -3.40
C ILE A 2 -38.90 -7.15 -2.15
N ARG A 3 -38.46 -7.62 -0.98
CA ARG A 3 -38.54 -6.88 0.28
C ARG A 3 -37.20 -6.19 0.55
N VAL A 4 -37.20 -4.86 0.65
CA VAL A 4 -35.98 -4.08 0.94
C VAL A 4 -36.28 -3.04 2.01
N ARG A 5 -35.38 -2.85 2.98
CA ARG A 5 -35.47 -1.74 3.94
C ARG A 5 -34.99 -0.46 3.27
N CYS A 6 -35.78 0.61 3.34
CA CYS A 6 -35.38 1.88 2.75
C CYS A 6 -34.17 2.49 3.51
N PRO A 7 -33.10 2.93 2.84
CA PRO A 7 -31.96 3.59 3.51
C PRO A 7 -32.31 4.94 4.13
N GLY A 8 -33.48 5.52 3.80
CA GLY A 8 -33.97 6.78 4.36
C GLY A 8 -34.70 6.63 5.69
N CYS A 9 -35.71 5.76 5.74
CA CYS A 9 -36.63 5.62 6.88
C CYS A 9 -36.60 4.23 7.54
N GLN A 10 -35.74 3.32 7.08
CA GLN A 10 -35.56 1.93 7.54
C GLN A 10 -36.79 1.01 7.48
N ARG A 11 -37.99 1.53 7.16
CA ARG A 11 -39.21 0.74 6.95
C ARG A 11 -39.01 -0.29 5.81
N PRO A 12 -39.53 -1.52 5.97
CA PRO A 12 -39.58 -2.49 4.88
C PRO A 12 -40.57 -2.01 3.80
N VAL A 13 -40.15 -2.02 2.55
CA VAL A 13 -41.00 -1.70 1.39
C VAL A 13 -40.97 -2.89 0.43
N GLU A 14 -42.14 -3.24 -0.10
CA GLU A 14 -42.30 -4.32 -1.07
C GLU A 14 -42.35 -3.75 -2.49
N PHE A 15 -41.65 -4.39 -3.43
CA PHE A 15 -41.67 -4.02 -4.84
C PHE A 15 -41.86 -5.25 -5.73
N ASP A 16 -42.47 -5.06 -6.90
CA ASP A 16 -42.55 -6.09 -7.92
C ASP A 16 -41.17 -6.43 -8.51
N ASN A 17 -41.04 -7.69 -8.95
CA ASN A 17 -39.79 -8.21 -9.51
C ASN A 17 -39.34 -7.42 -10.75
N ASP A 18 -40.28 -6.86 -11.52
CA ASP A 18 -40.02 -6.08 -12.75
C ASP A 18 -39.29 -4.75 -12.51
N ARG A 19 -39.17 -4.34 -11.25
CA ARG A 19 -38.41 -3.15 -10.81
C ARG A 19 -36.99 -3.49 -10.31
N ALA A 20 -36.59 -4.75 -10.30
CA ALA A 20 -35.21 -5.16 -9.96
C ALA A 20 -34.17 -4.40 -10.82
N GLY A 21 -33.11 -3.89 -10.19
CA GLY A 21 -32.05 -3.12 -10.86
C GLY A 21 -32.41 -1.68 -11.29
N LYS A 22 -33.68 -1.26 -11.21
CA LYS A 22 -34.11 0.10 -11.57
C LYS A 22 -34.03 1.04 -10.35
N PRO A 23 -33.84 2.36 -10.55
CA PRO A 23 -34.02 3.35 -9.49
C PRO A 23 -35.50 3.44 -9.12
N VAL A 24 -35.80 3.40 -7.81
CA VAL A 24 -37.15 3.55 -7.25
C VAL A 24 -37.13 4.56 -6.11
N HIS A 25 -38.28 5.21 -5.88
CA HIS A 25 -38.47 6.13 -4.78
C HIS A 25 -39.24 5.45 -3.65
N CYS A 26 -38.87 5.71 -2.41
CA CYS A 26 -39.63 5.25 -1.26
C CYS A 26 -40.98 6.00 -1.16
N PRO A 27 -42.13 5.33 -1.04
CA PRO A 27 -43.42 6.00 -0.91
C PRO A 27 -43.54 6.82 0.39
N GLU A 28 -42.84 6.40 1.45
CA GLU A 28 -42.89 7.02 2.79
C GLU A 28 -42.01 8.26 2.94
N CYS A 29 -40.83 8.29 2.31
CA CYS A 29 -39.83 9.35 2.53
C CYS A 29 -39.28 10.00 1.25
N GLY A 30 -39.79 9.65 0.08
CA GLY A 30 -39.42 10.23 -1.21
C GLY A 30 -37.98 9.96 -1.69
N LYS A 31 -37.07 9.47 -0.84
CA LYS A 31 -35.67 9.20 -1.22
C LYS A 31 -35.57 8.11 -2.30
N GLY A 32 -34.82 8.40 -3.36
CA GLY A 32 -34.51 7.49 -4.45
C GLY A 32 -33.34 6.55 -4.11
N PHE A 33 -33.47 5.26 -4.42
CA PHE A 33 -32.40 4.26 -4.30
C PHE A 33 -32.53 3.19 -5.40
N ARG A 34 -31.46 2.43 -5.67
CA ARG A 34 -31.50 1.33 -6.64
C ARG A 34 -31.84 0.01 -5.96
N LEU A 35 -32.78 -0.73 -6.54
CA LEU A 35 -33.05 -2.12 -6.13
C LEU A 35 -31.92 -3.05 -6.58
N PRO A 36 -31.54 -4.07 -5.79
CA PRO A 36 -30.56 -5.07 -6.22
C PRO A 36 -31.04 -5.80 -7.47
N SER A 37 -30.13 -6.05 -8.42
CA SER A 37 -30.42 -6.76 -9.66
C SER A 37 -30.45 -8.27 -9.40
N ILE A 38 -31.62 -8.79 -9.07
CA ILE A 38 -31.87 -10.24 -9.08
C ILE A 38 -31.97 -10.66 -10.55
N ARG A 39 -30.85 -11.06 -11.16
CA ARG A 39 -30.89 -11.80 -12.42
C ARG A 39 -31.47 -13.19 -12.11
N PRO A 40 -32.61 -13.60 -12.66
CA PRO A 40 -33.06 -14.98 -12.52
C PRO A 40 -32.01 -15.87 -13.18
N SER A 41 -31.45 -16.83 -12.42
CA SER A 41 -30.60 -17.87 -13.00
C SER A 41 -31.43 -18.65 -14.02
N LYS A 42 -30.86 -18.89 -15.21
CA LYS A 42 -31.47 -19.75 -16.22
C LYS A 42 -31.30 -21.23 -15.82
N THR A 43 -31.96 -21.62 -14.73
CA THR A 43 -31.98 -23.00 -14.21
C THR A 43 -33.38 -23.41 -13.78
N ALA A 44 -34.40 -22.95 -14.51
CA ALA A 44 -35.75 -23.47 -14.45
C ALA A 44 -35.94 -24.53 -15.54
N VAL A 45 -35.49 -25.76 -15.27
CA VAL A 45 -35.85 -26.92 -16.10
C VAL A 45 -37.36 -27.15 -15.95
N LYS A 46 -38.09 -27.15 -17.07
CA LYS A 46 -39.45 -27.72 -17.17
C LYS A 46 -39.47 -28.82 -18.25
N PRO A 47 -40.31 -29.85 -18.11
CA PRO A 47 -40.15 -31.13 -18.83
C PRO A 47 -41.03 -31.31 -20.08
N GLY A 48 -40.69 -32.33 -20.88
CA GLY A 48 -41.41 -32.80 -22.07
C GLY A 48 -40.80 -32.29 -23.40
N GLU A 49 -40.64 -33.07 -24.47
CA GLU A 49 -40.91 -34.50 -24.75
C GLU A 49 -39.93 -34.99 -25.88
N PRO A 50 -39.93 -36.27 -26.35
CA PRO A 50 -38.69 -36.98 -26.60
C PRO A 50 -38.14 -36.90 -28.04
N VAL A 51 -36.81 -36.92 -28.15
CA VAL A 51 -36.10 -37.25 -29.40
C VAL A 51 -35.66 -38.73 -29.34
N LEU A 52 -35.95 -39.45 -30.42
CA LEU A 52 -35.59 -40.86 -30.61
C LEU A 52 -34.08 -41.07 -30.76
N GLU A 53 -33.44 -41.73 -29.79
CA GLU A 53 -32.12 -42.33 -29.99
C GLU A 53 -32.19 -43.84 -30.24
N LYS A 54 -31.35 -44.31 -31.17
CA LYS A 54 -31.26 -45.70 -31.57
C LYS A 54 -30.48 -46.51 -30.54
N ARG A 55 -31.22 -47.38 -29.86
CA ARG A 55 -30.82 -48.68 -29.29
C ARG A 55 -29.58 -49.31 -29.95
N ASP A 56 -28.60 -49.64 -29.12
CA ASP A 56 -27.76 -50.83 -29.27
C ASP A 56 -27.68 -51.62 -27.94
N LYS A 57 -27.34 -52.91 -28.00
CA LYS A 57 -27.70 -53.93 -26.98
C LYS A 57 -26.50 -54.46 -26.17
N ALA A 58 -26.68 -54.59 -24.85
CA ALA A 58 -26.31 -55.74 -23.98
C ALA A 58 -26.64 -55.37 -22.51
N SER A 59 -27.63 -55.94 -21.81
CA SER A 59 -27.60 -57.23 -21.07
C SER A 59 -26.44 -57.30 -20.05
N GLN A 60 -26.59 -57.54 -18.73
CA GLN A 60 -27.71 -57.94 -17.86
C GLN A 60 -27.52 -57.20 -16.49
N GLY A 61 -28.40 -57.21 -15.48
CA GLY A 61 -29.73 -57.82 -15.27
C GLY A 61 -29.96 -58.04 -13.76
N GLY A 62 -31.17 -57.80 -13.23
CA GLY A 62 -31.46 -57.90 -11.79
C GLY A 62 -32.98 -57.86 -11.47
N PRO A 63 -33.41 -58.34 -10.29
CA PRO A 63 -34.83 -58.55 -9.97
C PRO A 63 -35.60 -57.24 -9.72
N PRO A 64 -36.94 -57.24 -9.85
CA PRO A 64 -37.75 -56.04 -9.66
C PRO A 64 -37.75 -55.58 -8.20
N ILE A 65 -37.26 -54.35 -7.98
CA ILE A 65 -37.41 -53.67 -6.69
C ILE A 65 -38.88 -53.27 -6.54
N ALA A 66 -39.57 -53.88 -5.56
CA ALA A 66 -40.89 -53.44 -5.16
C ALA A 66 -40.79 -52.02 -4.56
N VAL A 67 -41.46 -51.06 -5.20
CA VAL A 67 -41.59 -49.70 -4.67
C VAL A 67 -42.42 -49.77 -3.40
N LYS A 68 -41.76 -49.66 -2.23
CA LYS A 68 -42.44 -49.47 -0.95
C LYS A 68 -43.18 -48.14 -0.97
N GLN A 69 -44.38 -48.12 -0.42
CA GLN A 69 -45.34 -47.03 -0.57
C GLN A 69 -45.18 -45.96 0.53
N ASP A 70 -43.97 -45.85 1.08
CA ASP A 70 -43.70 -45.30 2.41
C ASP A 70 -42.99 -43.94 2.33
N GLU A 71 -42.41 -43.60 1.17
CA GLU A 71 -41.45 -42.49 0.97
C GLU A 71 -42.07 -41.08 0.87
N TRP A 72 -43.37 -40.95 1.18
CA TRP A 72 -44.07 -39.65 1.25
C TRP A 72 -44.19 -39.07 2.67
N GLY A 73 -43.78 -39.80 3.70
CA GLY A 73 -43.86 -39.34 5.10
C GLY A 73 -42.91 -38.17 5.42
N ASP A 74 -41.65 -38.24 4.97
CA ASP A 74 -40.57 -37.38 5.49
C ASP A 74 -40.34 -36.08 4.72
N ARG A 75 -41.16 -35.78 3.70
CA ARG A 75 -41.04 -34.54 2.89
C ARG A 75 -42.12 -33.49 3.16
N SER A 76 -42.86 -33.61 4.26
CA SER A 76 -43.78 -32.53 4.63
C SER A 76 -42.98 -31.31 5.14
N PRO A 77 -43.32 -30.06 4.72
CA PRO A 77 -42.65 -28.85 5.20
C PRO A 77 -42.97 -28.51 6.66
N TYR A 78 -43.76 -29.37 7.33
CA TYR A 78 -44.09 -29.32 8.75
C TYR A 78 -43.59 -30.57 9.50
N ALA A 79 -42.77 -31.40 8.85
CA ALA A 79 -42.05 -32.46 9.55
C ALA A 79 -41.16 -31.77 10.58
N VAL A 80 -41.49 -31.94 11.86
CA VAL A 80 -40.61 -31.57 12.95
C VAL A 80 -39.35 -32.38 12.73
N GLN A 81 -38.30 -31.73 12.23
CA GLN A 81 -36.98 -32.32 12.20
C GLN A 81 -36.67 -32.61 13.67
N HIS A 82 -36.64 -33.89 14.03
CA HIS A 82 -35.98 -34.28 15.24
C HIS A 82 -34.53 -33.86 15.06
N ASP A 83 -34.16 -32.74 15.68
CA ASP A 83 -32.76 -32.36 15.83
C ASP A 83 -32.01 -33.61 16.29
N PRO A 84 -30.94 -34.02 15.58
CA PRO A 84 -30.26 -35.26 15.88
C PRO A 84 -29.83 -35.24 17.34
N GLY A 85 -30.43 -36.14 18.12
CA GLY A 85 -30.23 -36.24 19.57
C GLY A 85 -28.75 -36.28 19.92
N PRO A 86 -28.39 -35.73 21.08
CA PRO A 86 -27.19 -34.93 21.29
C PRO A 86 -25.97 -35.43 20.53
N GLN A 87 -25.66 -34.77 19.41
CA GLN A 87 -24.30 -34.75 18.89
C GLN A 87 -23.45 -34.11 19.98
N LYS A 88 -22.76 -35.00 20.71
CA LYS A 88 -21.91 -34.79 21.90
C LYS A 88 -21.78 -33.33 22.35
N LYS A 89 -22.20 -33.05 23.59
CA LYS A 89 -21.92 -31.80 24.32
C LYS A 89 -20.48 -31.32 24.15
N GLU A 90 -19.53 -32.25 24.13
CA GLU A 90 -18.10 -32.04 23.85
C GLU A 90 -17.79 -31.40 22.47
N GLU A 91 -18.52 -31.75 21.40
CA GLU A 91 -18.35 -31.14 20.07
C GLU A 91 -18.91 -29.71 20.04
N GLU A 92 -20.02 -29.46 20.73
CA GLU A 92 -20.56 -28.11 20.90
C GLU A 92 -19.62 -27.24 21.75
N GLU A 93 -19.07 -27.78 22.84
CA GLU A 93 -18.05 -27.13 23.68
C GLU A 93 -16.80 -26.78 22.88
N ARG A 94 -16.28 -27.70 22.03
CA ARG A 94 -15.17 -27.43 21.10
C ARG A 94 -15.48 -26.33 20.08
N ARG A 95 -16.68 -26.34 19.48
CA ARG A 95 -17.10 -25.27 18.54
C ARG A 95 -17.23 -23.92 19.25
N VAL A 96 -17.70 -23.90 20.49
CA VAL A 96 -17.81 -22.67 21.29
C VAL A 96 -16.42 -22.16 21.69
N SER A 97 -15.48 -23.02 22.10
CA SER A 97 -14.12 -22.59 22.43
C SER A 97 -13.36 -22.07 21.20
N GLU A 98 -13.50 -22.72 20.03
CA GLU A 98 -12.98 -22.21 18.75
C GLU A 98 -13.53 -20.80 18.41
N LEU A 99 -14.83 -20.57 18.64
CA LEU A 99 -15.47 -19.28 18.39
C LEU A 99 -15.00 -18.19 19.38
N VAL A 100 -14.83 -18.53 20.66
CA VAL A 100 -14.32 -17.61 21.68
C VAL A 100 -12.87 -17.22 21.36
N ARG A 101 -11.99 -18.20 21.13
CA ARG A 101 -10.58 -17.93 20.81
C ARG A 101 -10.42 -17.14 19.51
N ARG A 102 -11.28 -17.39 18.52
CA ARG A 102 -11.34 -16.57 17.29
C ARG A 102 -11.78 -15.13 17.57
N ALA A 103 -12.73 -14.90 18.48
CA ALA A 103 -13.15 -13.56 18.87
C ALA A 103 -12.06 -12.82 19.66
N GLU A 104 -11.32 -13.54 20.50
CA GLU A 104 -10.19 -13.00 21.26
C GLU A 104 -9.01 -12.62 20.36
N ARG A 105 -8.64 -13.47 19.40
CA ARG A 105 -7.62 -13.13 18.37
C ARG A 105 -8.04 -11.93 17.52
N LEU A 106 -9.32 -11.81 17.14
CA LEU A 106 -9.81 -10.60 16.45
C LEU A 106 -9.68 -9.34 17.32
N LYS A 107 -9.94 -9.43 18.63
CA LYS A 107 -9.78 -8.34 19.59
C LYS A 107 -8.30 -7.99 19.85
N ALA A 108 -7.40 -8.98 19.84
CA ALA A 108 -5.96 -8.77 19.88
C ALA A 108 -5.49 -8.00 18.64
N ARG A 109 -5.90 -8.42 17.44
CA ARG A 109 -5.65 -7.71 16.18
C ARG A 109 -6.18 -6.28 16.17
N GLU A 110 -7.36 -6.02 16.73
CA GLU A 110 -7.89 -4.65 16.86
C GLU A 110 -7.03 -3.77 17.79
N ARG A 111 -6.50 -4.32 18.88
CA ARG A 111 -5.53 -3.63 19.76
C ARG A 111 -4.22 -3.33 19.01
N ALA A 112 -3.68 -4.32 18.29
CA ALA A 112 -2.47 -4.18 17.49
C ALA A 112 -2.64 -3.16 16.34
N LEU A 113 -3.80 -3.13 15.69
CA LEU A 113 -4.15 -2.09 14.72
C LEU A 113 -4.20 -0.70 15.38
N ALA A 114 -4.77 -0.57 16.58
CA ALA A 114 -4.87 0.71 17.27
C ALA A 114 -3.51 1.29 17.70
N THR A 115 -2.53 0.44 18.07
CA THR A 115 -1.16 0.87 18.36
C THR A 115 -0.36 1.21 17.09
N VAL A 116 -0.58 0.46 15.99
CA VAL A 116 0.14 0.61 14.72
C VAL A 116 -0.38 1.72 13.81
N ASP A 117 -1.69 2.05 13.86
CA ASP A 117 -2.30 2.94 12.85
C ASP A 117 -1.73 4.38 12.90
N LYS A 118 -1.53 4.93 14.10
CA LYS A 118 -0.95 6.28 14.28
C LYS A 118 0.48 6.40 13.75
N PRO A 119 1.47 5.58 14.18
CA PRO A 119 2.83 5.64 13.65
C PRO A 119 2.87 5.27 12.16
N GLY A 120 2.07 4.31 11.70
CA GLY A 120 1.97 3.95 10.29
C GLY A 120 1.42 5.08 9.41
N PHE A 121 0.42 5.83 9.89
CA PHE A 121 -0.09 7.01 9.20
C PHE A 121 0.96 8.13 9.14
N PHE A 122 1.60 8.44 10.27
CA PHE A 122 2.66 9.46 10.33
C PHE A 122 3.82 9.13 9.39
N TYR A 123 4.29 7.87 9.41
CA TYR A 123 5.35 7.39 8.53
C TYR A 123 4.99 7.50 7.04
N LYS A 124 3.76 7.09 6.66
CA LYS A 124 3.27 7.23 5.28
C LYS A 124 3.16 8.70 4.86
N ALA A 125 2.68 9.58 5.73
CA ALA A 125 2.56 11.01 5.44
C ALA A 125 3.93 11.68 5.27
N LEU A 126 4.90 11.34 6.12
CA LEU A 126 6.27 11.84 6.06
C LEU A 126 6.99 11.36 4.79
N ALA A 127 6.88 10.06 4.45
CA ALA A 127 7.44 9.51 3.21
C ALA A 127 6.82 10.15 1.95
N PHE A 128 5.51 10.41 1.95
CA PHE A 128 4.84 11.14 0.87
C PHE A 128 5.33 12.58 0.74
N TYR A 129 5.54 13.28 1.86
CA TYR A 129 6.11 14.64 1.87
C TYR A 129 7.54 14.67 1.30
N CYS A 130 8.40 13.74 1.69
CA CYS A 130 9.73 13.56 1.10
C CYS A 130 9.65 13.26 -0.41
N ALA A 131 8.69 12.46 -0.85
CA ALA A 131 8.48 12.19 -2.28
C ALA A 131 8.06 13.45 -3.06
N VAL A 132 7.13 14.26 -2.54
CA VAL A 132 6.75 15.54 -3.16
C VAL A 132 7.95 16.48 -3.27
N ILE A 133 8.75 16.64 -2.21
CA ILE A 133 9.98 17.44 -2.24
C ILE A 133 10.95 16.90 -3.31
N THR A 134 11.13 15.58 -3.40
CA THR A 134 12.03 14.96 -4.38
C THR A 134 11.54 15.17 -5.81
N VAL A 135 10.22 15.14 -6.07
CA VAL A 135 9.64 15.47 -7.38
C VAL A 135 9.88 16.95 -7.74
N ILE A 136 9.69 17.88 -6.80
CA ILE A 136 9.98 19.30 -7.03
C ILE A 136 11.46 19.50 -7.35
N ALA A 137 12.36 18.89 -6.57
CA ALA A 137 13.81 18.94 -6.82
C ALA A 137 14.18 18.35 -8.19
N PHE A 138 13.59 17.23 -8.58
CA PHE A 138 13.77 16.62 -9.90
C PHE A 138 13.32 17.57 -11.04
N LEU A 139 12.17 18.23 -10.90
CA LEU A 139 11.67 19.19 -11.89
C LEU A 139 12.58 20.42 -12.01
N VAL A 140 13.09 20.94 -10.90
CA VAL A 140 14.05 22.07 -10.91
C VAL A 140 15.37 21.64 -11.58
N LEU A 141 15.96 20.52 -11.16
CA LEU A 141 17.24 20.03 -11.71
C LEU A 141 17.15 19.68 -13.20
N SER A 142 16.04 19.08 -13.64
CA SER A 142 15.83 18.76 -15.06
C SER A 142 15.53 20.02 -15.88
N GLY A 143 14.78 20.99 -15.34
CA GLY A 143 14.59 22.30 -15.96
C GLY A 143 15.91 23.04 -16.19
N ASP A 144 16.77 23.13 -15.17
CA ASP A 144 18.11 23.72 -15.28
C ASP A 144 18.97 22.99 -16.31
N ALA A 145 18.90 21.66 -16.38
CA ALA A 145 19.65 20.87 -17.36
C ALA A 145 19.20 21.14 -18.80
N VAL A 146 17.89 21.21 -19.05
CA VAL A 146 17.34 21.56 -20.37
C VAL A 146 17.71 22.99 -20.75
N LEU A 147 17.61 23.96 -19.84
CA LEU A 147 17.98 25.35 -20.08
C LEU A 147 19.48 25.50 -20.37
N ALA A 148 20.35 24.79 -19.63
CA ALA A 148 21.79 24.80 -19.86
C ALA A 148 22.16 24.16 -21.21
N ALA A 149 21.54 23.03 -21.57
CA ALA A 149 21.72 22.41 -22.88
C ALA A 149 21.26 23.33 -24.03
N PHE A 150 20.11 23.98 -23.88
CA PHE A 150 19.58 24.92 -24.86
C PHE A 150 20.50 26.13 -25.05
N LYS A 151 20.98 26.76 -23.96
CA LYS A 151 21.96 27.86 -24.02
C LYS A 151 23.25 27.44 -24.73
N ARG A 152 23.79 26.26 -24.42
CA ARG A 152 24.99 25.73 -25.10
C ARG A 152 24.76 25.52 -26.60
N LYS A 153 23.60 25.04 -27.00
CA LYS A 153 23.24 24.89 -28.43
C LYS A 153 23.14 26.24 -29.14
N MET A 154 22.43 27.21 -28.54
CA MET A 154 22.30 28.56 -29.09
C MET A 154 23.66 29.23 -29.32
N HIS A 155 24.58 29.16 -28.36
CA HIS A 155 25.93 29.72 -28.52
C HIS A 155 26.77 28.96 -29.56
N ALA A 156 26.65 27.63 -29.65
CA ALA A 156 27.33 26.88 -30.71
C ALA A 156 26.85 27.27 -32.11
N GLU A 157 25.54 27.48 -32.28
CA GLU A 157 24.96 27.98 -33.54
C GLU A 157 25.39 29.43 -33.82
N GLU A 158 25.49 30.29 -32.81
CA GLU A 158 25.93 31.69 -32.97
C GLU A 158 27.42 31.81 -33.34
N ILE A 159 28.29 31.05 -32.68
CA ILE A 159 29.72 30.96 -33.04
C ILE A 159 29.89 30.38 -34.46
N ALA A 160 29.09 29.38 -34.84
CA ALA A 160 29.10 28.84 -36.20
C ALA A 160 28.67 29.87 -37.25
N ARG A 161 27.67 30.71 -36.95
CA ARG A 161 27.26 31.83 -37.83
C ARG A 161 28.35 32.89 -37.95
N GLN A 162 28.92 33.34 -36.82
CA GLN A 162 30.00 34.33 -36.81
C GLN A 162 31.22 33.84 -37.62
N ASN A 163 31.61 32.57 -37.48
CA ASN A 163 32.68 31.98 -38.27
C ASN A 163 32.35 31.83 -39.75
N ALA A 164 31.09 31.49 -40.10
CA ALA A 164 30.66 31.43 -41.49
C ALA A 164 30.65 32.81 -42.18
N ASP A 165 30.23 33.86 -41.46
CA ASP A 165 30.22 35.22 -41.98
C ASP A 165 31.63 35.85 -42.03
N ALA A 166 32.51 35.55 -41.06
CA ALA A 166 33.93 35.90 -41.13
C ALA A 166 34.61 35.27 -42.37
N PHE A 167 34.35 33.98 -42.63
CA PHE A 167 34.88 33.29 -43.81
C PHE A 167 34.38 33.89 -45.13
N ARG A 168 33.10 34.29 -45.21
CA ARG A 168 32.53 35.02 -46.37
C ARG A 168 33.19 36.37 -46.62
N GLN A 169 33.69 37.03 -45.58
CA GLN A 169 34.39 38.31 -45.66
C GLN A 169 35.90 38.16 -45.92
N GLY A 170 36.42 36.93 -46.05
CA GLY A 170 37.86 36.67 -46.17
C GLY A 170 38.64 36.88 -44.85
N GLY A 171 37.93 37.02 -43.73
CA GLY A 171 38.53 37.14 -42.41
C GLY A 171 38.98 35.79 -41.84
N ALA A 172 39.93 35.84 -40.91
CA ALA A 172 40.26 34.68 -40.08
C ALA A 172 39.03 34.28 -39.23
N PRO A 173 38.86 32.98 -38.87
CA PRO A 173 37.83 32.57 -37.94
C PRO A 173 37.98 33.35 -36.63
N ALA A 174 36.86 33.72 -36.01
CA ALA A 174 36.89 34.42 -34.74
C ALA A 174 37.56 33.50 -33.71
N ALA A 175 38.74 33.90 -33.23
CA ALA A 175 39.37 33.27 -32.07
C ALA A 175 38.36 33.37 -30.93
N GLY A 176 37.75 32.23 -30.57
CA GLY A 176 36.58 32.19 -29.70
C GLY A 176 36.93 32.89 -28.40
N LYS A 177 36.32 34.06 -28.16
CA LYS A 177 36.55 34.78 -26.91
C LYS A 177 36.23 33.86 -25.75
N GLU A 178 37.11 33.90 -24.77
CA GLU A 178 36.95 33.16 -23.53
C GLU A 178 35.60 33.54 -22.88
N ARG A 179 35.04 32.59 -22.12
CA ARG A 179 33.60 32.38 -21.99
C ARG A 179 32.90 33.47 -21.13
N ASP A 180 32.62 34.64 -21.71
CA ASP A 180 32.14 35.87 -21.03
C ASP A 180 30.78 35.77 -20.29
N TRP A 181 29.99 34.70 -20.45
CA TRP A 181 28.71 34.57 -19.76
C TRP A 181 28.86 34.05 -18.32
N PRO A 182 27.99 34.51 -17.39
CA PRO A 182 28.05 34.08 -15.99
C PRO A 182 27.85 32.57 -15.89
N LEU A 183 28.89 31.89 -15.39
CA LEU A 183 28.88 30.47 -15.03
C LEU A 183 27.64 30.17 -14.18
N SER A 184 26.91 29.12 -14.56
CA SER A 184 25.79 28.61 -13.78
C SER A 184 26.25 28.26 -12.36
N THR A 185 25.35 28.35 -11.38
CA THR A 185 25.68 28.11 -9.96
C THR A 185 26.35 26.74 -9.77
N THR A 186 25.92 25.73 -10.53
CA THR A 186 26.49 24.39 -10.56
C THR A 186 27.83 24.29 -11.30
N GLU A 187 28.05 24.97 -12.44
CA GLU A 187 29.39 25.07 -13.05
C GLU A 187 30.40 25.74 -12.09
N ARG A 188 29.94 26.71 -11.28
CA ARG A 188 30.76 27.36 -10.24
C ARG A 188 31.19 26.40 -9.12
N ILE A 189 30.35 25.44 -8.76
CA ILE A 189 30.61 24.47 -7.69
C ILE A 189 31.56 23.35 -8.16
N PHE A 190 31.31 22.79 -9.35
CA PHE A 190 32.08 21.65 -9.85
C PHE A 190 33.32 22.05 -10.67
N GLY A 191 33.46 23.33 -11.02
CA GLY A 191 34.60 23.87 -11.74
C GLY A 191 34.56 23.58 -13.25
N GLU A 192 35.21 24.46 -14.01
CA GLU A 192 35.08 24.54 -15.47
C GLU A 192 35.48 23.27 -16.25
N LYS A 193 36.40 22.47 -15.70
CA LYS A 193 36.89 21.22 -16.33
C LYS A 193 35.97 20.03 -16.14
N THR A 194 34.94 20.11 -15.29
CA THR A 194 34.03 18.97 -15.10
C THR A 194 33.02 18.87 -16.25
N PRO A 195 32.70 17.65 -16.72
CA PRO A 195 31.67 17.44 -17.73
C PRO A 195 30.29 17.66 -17.09
N TYR A 196 29.89 18.93 -16.96
CA TYR A 196 28.64 19.40 -16.34
C TYR A 196 27.39 18.57 -16.70
N VAL A 197 27.26 18.17 -17.97
CA VAL A 197 26.14 17.34 -18.46
C VAL A 197 26.12 15.97 -17.77
N VAL A 198 27.28 15.35 -17.54
CA VAL A 198 27.41 14.08 -16.82
C VAL A 198 27.05 14.26 -15.34
N VAL A 199 27.49 15.36 -14.71
CA VAL A 199 27.13 15.65 -13.31
C VAL A 199 25.62 15.86 -13.16
N GLN A 200 24.99 16.64 -14.05
CA GLN A 200 23.54 16.81 -14.03
C GLN A 200 22.78 15.52 -14.34
N LEU A 201 23.20 14.73 -15.33
CA LEU A 201 22.58 13.43 -15.61
C LEU A 201 22.71 12.48 -14.41
N ALA A 202 23.84 12.49 -13.69
CA ALA A 202 24.01 11.72 -12.46
C ALA A 202 23.08 12.21 -11.33
N LEU A 203 22.89 13.53 -11.17
CA LEU A 203 21.94 14.08 -10.19
C LEU A 203 20.47 13.76 -10.53
N VAL A 204 20.10 13.84 -11.82
CA VAL A 204 18.76 13.46 -12.32
C VAL A 204 18.53 11.96 -12.17
N ALA A 205 19.52 11.11 -12.45
CA ALA A 205 19.45 9.67 -12.23
C ALA A 205 19.35 9.33 -10.73
N SER A 206 20.16 9.96 -9.88
CA SER A 206 20.13 9.78 -8.42
C SER A 206 18.78 10.17 -7.82
N THR A 207 18.21 11.32 -8.22
CA THR A 207 16.86 11.73 -7.78
C THR A 207 15.76 10.80 -8.29
N ALA A 208 15.87 10.27 -9.51
CA ALA A 208 14.95 9.24 -10.01
C ALA A 208 15.04 7.93 -9.20
N VAL A 209 16.25 7.48 -8.83
CA VAL A 209 16.45 6.31 -7.94
C VAL A 209 15.83 6.58 -6.56
N ASN A 210 16.04 7.76 -5.98
CA ASN A 210 15.43 8.12 -4.69
C ASN A 210 13.90 8.10 -4.74
N LEU A 211 13.26 8.50 -5.85
CA LEU A 211 11.81 8.38 -6.01
C LEU A 211 11.34 6.92 -6.01
N VAL A 212 12.09 6.00 -6.64
CA VAL A 212 11.78 4.56 -6.60
C VAL A 212 11.92 4.01 -5.18
N LEU A 213 12.99 4.38 -4.47
CA LEU A 213 13.20 3.97 -3.07
C LEU A 213 12.09 4.50 -2.15
N LEU A 214 11.67 5.76 -2.31
CA LEU A 214 10.53 6.32 -1.58
C LEU A 214 9.21 5.63 -1.93
N GLY A 215 9.04 5.12 -3.15
CA GLY A 215 7.92 4.26 -3.52
C GLY A 215 7.88 2.94 -2.72
N ILE A 216 9.04 2.32 -2.48
CA ILE A 216 9.16 1.13 -1.62
C ILE A 216 8.79 1.49 -0.17
N VAL A 217 9.29 2.62 0.35
CA VAL A 217 8.97 3.12 1.70
C VAL A 217 7.46 3.34 1.87
N ILE A 218 6.81 4.05 0.95
CA ILE A 218 5.35 4.31 0.99
C ILE A 218 4.56 3.00 0.91
N THR A 219 5.03 2.03 0.12
CA THR A 219 4.40 0.70 0.02
C THR A 219 4.55 -0.08 1.33
N GLY A 220 5.73 -0.09 1.95
CA GLY A 220 5.97 -0.68 3.26
C GLY A 220 5.09 -0.05 4.34
N ALA A 221 4.97 1.27 4.37
CA ALA A 221 4.10 1.99 5.31
C ALA A 221 2.61 1.66 5.13
N GLU A 222 2.14 1.43 3.90
CA GLU A 222 0.76 0.98 3.67
C GLU A 222 0.56 -0.49 4.05
N LYS A 223 1.54 -1.36 3.81
CA LYS A 223 1.50 -2.77 4.20
C LYS A 223 1.55 -2.95 5.71
N PHE A 224 2.26 -2.07 6.42
CA PHE A 224 2.29 -1.97 7.88
C PHE A 224 0.90 -1.73 8.47
N ARG A 225 0.17 -0.71 7.98
CA ARG A 225 -1.19 -0.38 8.45
C ARG A 225 -2.26 -1.45 8.17
N LYS A 226 -1.98 -2.42 7.29
CA LYS A 226 -2.93 -3.47 6.89
C LYS A 226 -2.61 -4.85 7.48
N PHE A 227 -1.41 -5.03 8.05
CA PHE A 227 -0.83 -6.34 8.37
C PHE A 227 -0.77 -7.30 7.17
N ASP A 228 -0.55 -6.76 5.97
CA ASP A 228 -0.60 -7.52 4.71
C ASP A 228 0.66 -8.37 4.44
N SER A 229 1.84 -7.90 4.86
CA SER A 229 3.13 -8.56 4.57
C SER A 229 4.28 -7.97 5.39
N TYR A 230 4.84 -8.77 6.30
CA TYR A 230 6.00 -8.39 7.13
C TYR A 230 7.22 -8.00 6.28
N ASN A 231 7.56 -8.80 5.25
CA ASN A 231 8.75 -8.58 4.41
C ASN A 231 8.74 -7.21 3.73
N TRP A 232 7.57 -6.71 3.28
CA TRP A 232 7.46 -5.37 2.70
C TRP A 232 7.60 -4.25 3.72
N VAL A 233 7.17 -4.48 4.97
CA VAL A 233 7.39 -3.52 6.08
C VAL A 233 8.88 -3.43 6.39
N VAL A 234 9.55 -4.56 6.63
CA VAL A 234 10.99 -4.61 6.94
C VAL A 234 11.81 -4.00 5.80
N ALA A 235 11.52 -4.35 4.54
CA ALA A 235 12.19 -3.76 3.38
C ALA A 235 11.97 -2.24 3.30
N GLY A 236 10.73 -1.77 3.52
CA GLY A 236 10.40 -0.35 3.60
C GLY A 236 11.19 0.39 4.68
N CYS A 237 11.30 -0.20 5.88
CA CYS A 237 12.03 0.41 7.00
C CYS A 237 13.56 0.41 6.78
N ILE A 238 14.14 -0.66 6.23
CA ILE A 238 15.57 -0.69 5.89
C ILE A 238 15.90 0.36 4.83
N VAL A 239 15.11 0.42 3.74
CA VAL A 239 15.29 1.42 2.68
C VAL A 239 15.08 2.83 3.22
N GLY A 240 14.04 3.06 4.04
CA GLY A 240 13.77 4.37 4.64
C GLY A 240 14.89 4.85 5.57
N THR A 241 15.48 3.93 6.35
CA THR A 241 16.65 4.22 7.21
C THR A 241 17.86 4.58 6.36
N LEU A 242 18.20 3.79 5.34
CA LEU A 242 19.34 4.04 4.46
C LEU A 242 19.21 5.37 3.69
N VAL A 243 18.02 5.65 3.13
CA VAL A 243 17.73 6.93 2.45
C VAL A 243 17.81 8.10 3.43
N GLY A 244 17.27 7.96 4.65
CA GLY A 244 17.35 8.99 5.68
C GLY A 244 18.79 9.30 6.12
N LEU A 245 19.60 8.26 6.35
CA LEU A 245 21.03 8.39 6.69
C LEU A 245 21.83 9.02 5.54
N ALA A 246 21.71 8.52 4.31
CA ALA A 246 22.40 9.08 3.16
C ALA A 246 22.03 10.57 2.92
N SER A 247 20.74 10.90 3.10
CA SER A 247 20.24 12.28 2.96
C SER A 247 20.66 13.19 4.11
N SER A 248 21.02 12.66 5.29
CA SER A 248 21.43 13.46 6.47
C SER A 248 22.77 14.19 6.29
N VAL A 249 23.65 13.68 5.42
CA VAL A 249 24.98 14.28 5.17
C VAL A 249 24.86 15.69 4.59
N ALA A 250 23.88 15.92 3.71
CA ALA A 250 23.66 17.20 3.05
C ALA A 250 23.25 18.34 4.01
N PRO A 251 22.19 18.24 4.86
CA PRO A 251 21.86 19.27 5.82
C PRO A 251 22.97 19.48 6.84
N VAL A 252 23.64 18.43 7.34
CA VAL A 252 24.76 18.58 8.28
C VAL A 252 25.91 19.38 7.63
N SER A 253 26.24 19.10 6.37
CA SER A 253 27.24 19.87 5.61
C SER A 253 26.81 21.33 5.39
N LEU A 254 25.54 21.58 5.05
CA LEU A 254 25.00 22.93 4.88
C LEU A 254 25.03 23.71 6.20
N PHE A 255 24.60 23.12 7.32
CA PHE A 255 24.67 23.74 8.65
C PHE A 255 26.12 24.01 9.08
N TYR A 256 27.05 23.10 8.80
CA TYR A 256 28.48 23.32 9.06
C TYR A 256 29.04 24.50 8.26
N GLN A 257 28.71 24.61 6.96
CA GLN A 257 29.07 25.78 6.16
C GLN A 257 28.43 27.08 6.69
N ILE A 258 27.16 27.03 7.12
CA ILE A 258 26.44 28.17 7.70
C ILE A 258 27.13 28.68 8.98
N MET A 259 27.65 27.79 9.83
CA MET A 259 28.34 28.19 11.05
C MET A 259 29.79 28.66 10.83
N ASN A 260 30.48 28.14 9.82
CA ASN A 260 31.92 28.37 9.63
C ASN A 260 32.26 29.51 8.66
N ASP A 261 31.31 29.97 7.84
CA ASP A 261 31.54 30.99 6.80
C ASP A 261 30.90 32.33 7.17
N SER A 262 31.68 33.19 7.82
CA SER A 262 31.28 34.53 8.26
C SER A 262 31.20 35.58 7.14
N GLY A 263 31.57 35.21 5.90
CA GLY A 263 31.61 36.12 4.75
C GLY A 263 30.39 36.05 3.83
N MET A 264 29.39 35.21 4.14
CA MET A 264 28.23 35.00 3.25
C MET A 264 27.24 36.17 3.26
N ASP A 265 26.79 36.54 2.06
CA ASP A 265 25.66 37.46 1.86
C ASP A 265 24.35 36.84 2.40
N VAL A 266 23.44 37.70 2.87
CA VAL A 266 22.16 37.35 3.53
C VAL A 266 21.32 36.42 2.65
N TYR A 267 21.33 36.65 1.33
CA TYR A 267 20.61 35.79 0.37
C TYR A 267 21.21 34.38 0.25
N GLN A 268 22.54 34.25 0.37
CA GLN A 268 23.21 32.95 0.35
C GLN A 268 22.94 32.19 1.65
N TYR A 269 22.98 32.89 2.79
CA TYR A 269 22.59 32.34 4.08
C TYR A 269 21.14 31.82 4.04
N LEU A 270 20.20 32.65 3.60
CA LEU A 270 18.78 32.30 3.53
C LEU A 270 18.54 31.11 2.58
N GLY A 271 19.22 31.07 1.43
CA GLY A 271 19.17 29.95 0.49
C GLY A 271 19.69 28.64 1.09
N LYS A 272 20.86 28.65 1.76
CA LYS A 272 21.40 27.46 2.44
C LYS A 272 20.51 27.02 3.61
N PHE A 273 19.98 27.97 4.39
CA PHE A 273 19.08 27.69 5.51
C PHE A 273 17.77 27.05 5.05
N LEU A 274 17.12 27.62 4.03
CA LEU A 274 15.90 27.03 3.44
C LEU A 274 16.17 25.66 2.81
N GLY A 275 17.34 25.45 2.18
CA GLY A 275 17.76 24.15 1.69
C GLY A 275 17.95 23.10 2.81
N GLY A 276 18.54 23.51 3.93
CA GLY A 276 18.63 22.69 5.15
C GLY A 276 17.25 22.36 5.74
N LEU A 277 16.35 23.34 5.79
CA LEU A 277 14.98 23.18 6.27
C LEU A 277 14.16 22.23 5.38
N LEU A 278 14.33 22.31 4.06
CA LEU A 278 13.67 21.43 3.09
C LEU A 278 14.20 19.98 3.14
N THR A 279 15.42 19.78 3.63
CA THR A 279 16.07 18.44 3.71
C THR A 279 15.96 17.78 5.09
N LEU A 280 15.61 18.53 6.14
CA LEU A 280 15.28 17.99 7.49
C LEU A 280 14.23 16.85 7.54
N PRO A 281 13.23 16.75 6.64
CA PRO A 281 12.28 15.64 6.64
C PRO A 281 12.91 14.26 6.41
N PHE A 282 14.04 14.18 5.70
CA PHE A 282 14.70 12.92 5.37
C PHE A 282 15.34 12.20 6.58
N PRO A 283 16.17 12.85 7.44
CA PRO A 283 16.66 12.21 8.66
C PRO A 283 15.51 11.87 9.62
N LEU A 284 14.46 12.71 9.71
CA LEU A 284 13.26 12.39 10.48
C LEU A 284 12.54 11.14 9.94
N MET A 285 12.49 10.94 8.62
CA MET A 285 11.97 9.72 8.00
C MET A 285 12.84 8.50 8.31
N GLY A 286 14.16 8.66 8.41
CA GLY A 286 15.08 7.60 8.86
C GLY A 286 14.79 7.17 10.30
N LEU A 287 14.64 8.13 11.22
CA LEU A 287 14.27 7.85 12.62
C LEU A 287 12.87 7.22 12.73
N ALA A 288 11.89 7.70 11.97
CA ALA A 288 10.56 7.11 11.90
C ALA A 288 10.59 5.67 11.34
N SER A 289 11.48 5.37 10.39
CA SER A 289 11.69 4.03 9.86
C SER A 289 12.21 3.07 10.93
N LEU A 290 13.15 3.51 11.77
CA LEU A 290 13.66 2.73 12.91
C LEU A 290 12.58 2.50 13.97
N LEU A 291 11.77 3.52 14.29
CA LEU A 291 10.65 3.38 15.23
C LEU A 291 9.58 2.40 14.71
N VAL A 292 9.23 2.47 13.42
CA VAL A 292 8.30 1.51 12.80
C VAL A 292 8.91 0.10 12.75
N LEU A 293 10.21 -0.04 12.51
CA LEU A 293 10.89 -1.33 12.56
C LEU A 293 10.88 -1.94 13.97
N ALA A 294 11.17 -1.13 14.99
CA ALA A 294 11.12 -1.55 16.38
C ALA A 294 9.71 -2.02 16.77
N LEU A 295 8.67 -1.27 16.41
CA LEU A 295 7.28 -1.69 16.60
C LEU A 295 6.95 -2.98 15.85
N ALA A 296 7.34 -3.10 14.57
CA ALA A 296 7.11 -4.31 13.77
C ALA A 296 7.85 -5.54 14.32
N SER A 297 8.96 -5.35 15.04
CA SER A 297 9.75 -6.44 15.64
C SER A 297 9.24 -6.97 16.97
N ARG A 298 8.27 -6.30 17.63
CA ARG A 298 7.68 -6.80 18.88
C ARG A 298 6.90 -8.09 18.62
N LYS A 299 6.99 -9.08 19.52
CA LYS A 299 6.36 -10.42 19.37
C LYS A 299 4.86 -10.31 19.05
N ASP A 300 4.14 -9.51 19.84
CA ASP A 300 2.69 -9.22 19.71
C ASP A 300 2.30 -8.76 18.29
N ILE A 301 3.01 -7.77 17.77
CA ILE A 301 2.76 -7.20 16.44
C ILE A 301 3.23 -8.13 15.33
N LYS A 302 4.32 -8.90 15.56
CA LYS A 302 4.88 -9.83 14.57
C LYS A 302 3.97 -11.03 14.32
N ARG A 303 3.37 -11.64 15.35
CA ARG A 303 2.44 -12.78 15.21
C ARG A 303 1.26 -12.43 14.27
N GLU A 304 0.71 -11.22 14.40
CA GLU A 304 -0.40 -10.70 13.57
C GLU A 304 -0.10 -10.57 12.06
N PHE A 305 1.17 -10.49 11.64
CA PHE A 305 1.53 -10.47 10.21
C PHE A 305 1.44 -11.84 9.51
N TYR A 306 1.54 -12.94 10.28
CA TYR A 306 1.51 -14.29 9.73
C TYR A 306 0.09 -14.88 9.77
N TRP A 307 -0.76 -14.40 10.69
CA TRP A 307 -2.13 -14.86 10.82
C TRP A 307 -3.01 -14.48 9.62
N ARG A 308 -3.74 -15.46 9.08
CA ARG A 308 -4.76 -15.26 8.03
C ARG A 308 -6.15 -15.66 8.50
N PRO A 309 -7.18 -14.82 8.29
CA PRO A 309 -8.55 -15.19 8.61
C PRO A 309 -8.97 -16.49 7.90
N GLY A 310 -9.19 -17.55 8.66
CA GLY A 310 -9.66 -18.85 8.16
C GLY A 310 -8.56 -19.88 7.86
N GLN A 311 -7.29 -19.64 8.20
CA GLN A 311 -6.41 -20.78 8.48
C GLN A 311 -6.84 -21.42 9.81
N PRO A 312 -6.79 -22.77 9.93
CA PRO A 312 -6.94 -23.42 11.22
C PRO A 312 -5.82 -22.96 12.14
N ILE A 313 -6.12 -22.85 13.44
CA ILE A 313 -5.09 -22.69 14.48
C ILE A 313 -4.30 -24.00 14.45
N THR A 314 -2.98 -23.90 14.25
CA THR A 314 -2.07 -25.03 14.36
C THR A 314 -1.52 -25.07 15.76
N ASP A 315 -1.38 -26.27 16.33
CA ASP A 315 -0.93 -26.53 17.70
C ASP A 315 0.42 -25.85 18.05
N THR A 316 1.22 -25.48 17.04
CA THR A 316 2.44 -24.66 17.20
C THR A 316 2.17 -23.24 17.73
N ASP A 317 0.97 -22.69 17.53
CA ASP A 317 0.52 -21.45 18.18
C ASP A 317 0.14 -21.69 19.66
N GLU A 318 -0.15 -22.93 20.07
CA GLU A 318 -0.49 -23.30 21.45
C GLU A 318 0.77 -23.55 22.29
N GLU A 319 1.77 -24.24 21.73
CA GLU A 319 3.06 -24.44 22.39
C GLU A 319 3.75 -23.10 22.69
N GLU A 320 3.71 -22.13 21.75
CA GLU A 320 4.23 -20.76 21.95
C GLU A 320 3.40 -19.88 22.92
N GLU A 321 2.12 -20.22 23.19
CA GLU A 321 1.28 -19.53 24.18
C GLU A 321 1.51 -20.13 25.59
N ALA A 322 1.70 -21.45 25.70
CA ALA A 322 1.96 -22.14 26.97
C ALA A 322 3.34 -21.81 27.58
N GLU A 323 4.40 -21.72 26.77
CA GLU A 323 5.73 -21.32 27.26
C GLU A 323 5.80 -19.86 27.77
N GLU A 324 4.83 -18.99 27.41
CA GLU A 324 4.82 -17.60 27.90
C GLU A 324 4.03 -17.44 29.22
N ASP A 325 3.00 -18.25 29.49
CA ASP A 325 2.29 -18.26 30.78
C ASP A 325 3.17 -18.88 31.90
N ASP A 326 3.98 -19.91 31.59
CA ASP A 326 4.90 -20.54 32.55
C ASP A 326 6.10 -19.63 32.96
N GLU A 327 6.42 -18.57 32.19
CA GLU A 327 7.50 -17.61 32.52
C GLU A 327 7.04 -16.42 33.41
N GLU A 328 5.74 -16.10 33.51
CA GLU A 328 5.25 -14.96 34.33
C GLU A 328 5.00 -15.32 35.82
N ASP A 329 4.84 -16.61 36.17
CA ASP A 329 4.55 -17.05 37.55
C ASP A 329 5.79 -17.23 38.46
N ASP A 330 7.02 -17.30 37.90
CA ASP A 330 8.26 -17.59 38.64
C ASP A 330 8.92 -16.34 39.29
N ASP A 331 8.53 -15.11 38.93
CA ASP A 331 9.21 -13.85 39.34
C ASP A 331 8.70 -13.25 40.68
N ASP A 332 7.66 -13.81 41.31
CA ASP A 332 6.96 -13.23 42.48
C ASP A 332 7.39 -13.83 43.87
N GLU A 333 8.33 -14.79 43.94
CA GLU A 333 8.71 -15.47 45.21
C GLU A 333 9.96 -14.94 45.96
N GLU A 334 10.72 -13.95 45.46
CA GLU A 334 12.01 -13.49 46.08
C GLU A 334 12.00 -12.12 46.82
N GLU A 335 10.99 -11.78 47.65
CA GLU A 335 11.10 -10.66 48.63
C GLU A 335 10.48 -10.94 50.04
N GLU A 336 10.92 -12.00 50.74
CA GLU A 336 10.78 -12.12 52.21
C GLU A 336 12.09 -12.61 52.90
N ASP A 337 12.97 -11.68 53.32
CA ASP A 337 13.97 -11.87 54.42
C ASP A 337 14.55 -10.53 54.94
#